data_AF-S7SZK1-F1
#
_entry.id   AF-S7SZK1-F1
#
_cell.length_a   1.000
_cell.length_b   1.000
_cell.length_c   1.000
_cell.angle_alpha   90.00
_cell.angle_beta   90.00
_cell.angle_gamma   90.00
#
_symmetry.space_group_name_H-M   'P 1'
#
loop_
_entity.id
_entity.type
_entity.pdbx_description
1 polymer ?
#
loop_
_entity_poly.entity_id
_entity_poly.type
_entity_poly.pdbx_seq_one_letter_code
_entity_poly.pdbx_strand_id
1 'polypeptide(L)'
;MKIPAALGKIKKQLQLDIGFGDVVIPKPQEMQYPTLLNMKPPEIRVYSTYSVIAEKFEAMISLSVVNSRMKDFYDVFTLLSTENFDGRVLWEAIFETFQRRRTNLEKEHRLFTKSCT
;
A
#
# COMPACT_ATOMS: atom_id res chain seq x y z
N MET A 1 11.79 3.58 13.49
CA MET A 1 13.20 4.00 13.73
C MET A 1 13.37 5.46 13.31
N LYS A 2 14.23 6.25 13.98
CA LYS A 2 14.52 7.63 13.55
C LYS A 2 16.00 7.77 13.20
N ILE A 3 16.29 8.33 12.03
CA ILE A 3 17.65 8.56 11.55
C ILE A 3 17.89 10.08 11.40
N PRO A 4 18.97 10.63 11.98
CA PRO A 4 19.32 12.03 11.76
C PRO A 4 19.72 12.26 10.30
N ALA A 5 19.11 13.26 9.67
CA ALA A 5 19.40 13.69 8.31
C ALA A 5 19.68 15.20 8.26
N ALA A 6 20.53 15.61 7.33
CA ALA A 6 20.89 17.01 7.14
C ALA A 6 20.92 17.39 5.65
N LEU A 7 20.47 18.61 5.36
CA LEU A 7 20.62 19.25 4.05
C LEU A 7 21.07 20.70 4.28
N GLY A 8 22.33 21.00 3.97
CA GLY A 8 22.95 22.28 4.34
C GLY A 8 22.93 22.50 5.86
N LYS A 9 22.32 23.61 6.30
CA LYS A 9 22.13 23.92 7.74
C LYS A 9 20.87 23.29 8.36
N ILE A 10 19.99 22.71 7.53
CA ILE A 10 18.74 22.10 8.00
C ILE A 10 19.05 20.71 8.56
N LYS A 11 18.58 20.44 9.78
CA LYS A 11 18.65 19.13 10.43
C LYS A 11 17.24 18.62 10.73
N LYS A 12 16.94 17.38 10.34
CA LYS A 12 15.64 16.72 10.57
C LYS A 12 15.84 15.27 10.98
N GLN A 13 14.84 14.70 11.65
CA GLN A 13 14.80 13.28 11.98
C GLN A 13 13.89 12.59 10.95
N LEU A 14 14.46 11.70 10.13
CA LEU A 14 13.70 10.88 9.20
C LEU A 14 13.14 9.67 9.96
N GLN A 15 11.84 9.44 9.84
CA GLN A 15 11.22 8.23 10.37
C GLN A 15 11.28 7.13 9.31
N LEU A 16 11.83 5.98 9.70
CA LEU A 16 11.84 4.75 8.91
C LEU A 16 11.03 3.70 9.66
N ASP A 17 9.98 3.21 9.01
CA ASP A 17 9.17 2.10 9.49
C ASP A 17 9.59 0.85 8.72
N ILE A 18 9.85 -0.24 9.43
CA ILE A 18 10.35 -1.49 8.86
C ILE A 18 9.31 -2.58 9.15
N GLY A 19 8.62 -3.00 8.09
CA GLY A 19 7.71 -4.15 8.10
C GLY A 19 8.45 -5.42 7.68
N PHE A 20 8.03 -6.56 8.22
CA PHE A 20 8.56 -7.87 7.84
C PHE A 20 7.44 -8.82 7.49
N GLY A 21 7.68 -9.65 6.49
CA GLY A 21 6.82 -10.76 6.16
C GLY A 21 5.60 -10.40 5.33
N ASP A 22 5.55 -9.23 4.71
CA ASP A 22 4.56 -8.96 3.67
C ASP A 22 4.88 -9.79 2.42
N VAL A 23 3.82 -10.23 1.73
CA VAL A 23 3.94 -10.97 0.47
C VAL A 23 3.91 -9.97 -0.68
N VAL A 24 4.91 -10.04 -1.58
CA VAL A 24 5.00 -9.17 -2.74
C VAL A 24 4.67 -9.94 -4.02
N ILE A 25 3.54 -9.64 -4.64
CA ILE A 25 3.00 -10.30 -5.84
C ILE A 25 2.91 -9.28 -6.98
N PRO A 26 3.39 -9.57 -8.20
CA PRO A 26 4.07 -10.80 -8.59
C PRO A 26 5.53 -10.87 -8.11
N LYS A 27 6.18 -9.71 -7.96
CA LYS A 27 7.54 -9.56 -7.40
C LYS A 27 7.81 -8.07 -7.13
N PRO A 28 8.82 -7.73 -6.31
CA PRO A 28 9.32 -6.36 -6.20
C PRO A 28 9.74 -5.80 -7.57
N GLN A 29 9.46 -4.52 -7.78
CA GLN A 29 9.82 -3.80 -9.00
C GLN A 29 11.02 -2.89 -8.73
N GLU A 30 11.88 -2.69 -9.72
CA GLU A 30 12.94 -1.69 -9.65
C GLU A 30 12.45 -0.38 -10.26
N MET A 31 12.68 0.73 -9.56
CA MET A 31 12.22 2.06 -9.94
C MET A 31 13.34 3.07 -9.75
N GLN A 32 13.50 3.98 -10.70
CA GLN A 32 14.27 5.20 -10.50
C GLN A 32 13.38 6.22 -9.78
N TYR A 33 13.75 6.58 -8.55
CA TYR A 33 12.96 7.53 -7.77
C TYR A 33 13.29 8.97 -8.19
N PRO A 34 12.28 9.82 -8.47
CA PRO A 34 12.53 11.19 -8.92
C PRO A 34 13.27 12.01 -7.86
N THR A 35 14.30 12.74 -8.29
CA THR A 35 15.09 13.61 -7.41
C THR A 35 14.63 15.05 -7.51
N LEU A 36 14.48 15.72 -6.36
CA LEU A 36 14.18 17.16 -6.31
C LEU A 36 15.41 18.03 -6.61
N LEU A 37 16.61 17.50 -6.36
CA LEU A 37 17.88 18.14 -6.67
C LEU A 37 18.44 17.53 -7.96
N ASN A 38 19.28 18.27 -8.68
CA ASN A 38 19.97 17.81 -9.90
C ASN A 38 21.05 16.75 -9.58
N MET A 39 20.62 15.62 -9.07
CA MET A 39 21.43 14.47 -8.69
C MET A 39 21.00 13.27 -9.53
N LYS A 40 21.86 12.25 -9.61
CA LYS A 40 21.51 11.00 -10.27
C LYS A 40 20.31 10.36 -9.52
N PRO A 41 19.22 10.00 -10.21
CA PRO A 41 18.10 9.28 -9.59
C PRO A 41 18.57 7.98 -8.93
N PRO A 42 18.22 7.73 -7.66
CA PRO A 42 18.52 6.46 -7.03
C PRO A 42 17.65 5.35 -7.60
N GLU A 43 18.24 4.17 -7.77
CA GLU A 43 17.52 2.94 -8.11
C GLU A 43 17.10 2.26 -6.81
N ILE A 44 15.80 2.06 -6.64
CA ILE A 44 15.21 1.45 -5.46
C ILE A 44 14.31 0.29 -5.84
N ARG A 45 14.18 -0.68 -4.93
CA ARG A 45 13.17 -1.74 -5.02
C ARG A 45 11.90 -1.27 -4.33
N VAL A 46 10.80 -1.33 -5.07
CA VAL A 46 9.46 -0.95 -4.60
C VAL A 46 8.53 -2.15 -4.65
N TYR A 47 7.47 -2.08 -3.87
CA TYR A 47 6.37 -3.03 -3.95
C TYR A 47 5.71 -2.88 -5.32
N SER A 48 5.18 -3.97 -5.86
CA SER A 48 4.31 -3.91 -7.02
C SER A 48 3.05 -3.11 -6.69
N THR A 49 2.45 -2.46 -7.69
CA THR A 49 1.17 -1.78 -7.52
C THR A 49 0.06 -2.75 -7.09
N TYR A 50 0.12 -4.01 -7.53
CA TYR A 50 -0.72 -5.11 -7.06
C TYR A 50 -0.67 -5.32 -5.55
N SER A 51 0.53 -5.42 -4.96
CA SER A 51 0.69 -5.58 -3.50
C SER A 51 0.25 -4.34 -2.73
N VAL A 52 0.51 -3.14 -3.27
CA VAL A 52 0.05 -1.89 -2.65
C VAL A 52 -1.48 -1.84 -2.56
N ILE A 53 -2.18 -2.21 -3.64
CA ILE A 53 -3.65 -2.29 -3.65
C ILE A 53 -4.14 -3.36 -2.67
N ALA A 54 -3.53 -4.56 -2.68
CA ALA A 54 -3.92 -5.65 -1.81
C ALA A 54 -3.81 -5.30 -0.32
N GLU A 55 -2.73 -4.64 0.09
CA GLU A 55 -2.53 -4.21 1.47
C GLU A 55 -3.50 -3.10 1.89
N LYS A 56 -3.74 -2.12 1.01
CA LYS A 56 -4.73 -1.06 1.29
C LYS A 56 -6.13 -1.63 1.42
N PHE A 57 -6.49 -2.55 0.52
CA PHE A 57 -7.78 -3.22 0.57
C PHE A 57 -7.93 -4.07 1.83
N GLU A 58 -6.90 -4.83 2.23
CA GLU A 58 -6.91 -5.58 3.48
C GLU A 58 -7.12 -4.65 4.68
N ALA A 59 -6.39 -3.53 4.75
CA ALA A 59 -6.52 -2.54 5.83
C ALA A 59 -7.91 -1.89 5.87
N MET A 60 -8.54 -1.67 4.69
CA MET A 60 -9.92 -1.18 4.61
C MET A 60 -10.89 -2.16 5.27
N ILE A 61 -10.72 -3.46 5.05
CA ILE A 61 -11.58 -4.52 5.62
C ILE A 61 -11.31 -4.69 7.12
N SER A 62 -10.05 -4.89 7.53
CA SER A 62 -9.70 -5.26 8.91
C SER A 62 -9.96 -4.15 9.93
N LEU A 63 -9.94 -2.88 9.52
CA LEU A 63 -10.14 -1.72 10.41
C LEU A 63 -11.51 -1.04 10.23
N SER A 64 -12.35 -1.59 9.36
CA SER A 64 -13.60 -1.03 8.84
C SER A 64 -14.59 -0.44 9.84
N VAL A 65 -14.69 -1.00 11.04
CA VAL A 65 -15.67 -0.59 12.06
C VAL A 65 -15.18 0.59 12.92
N VAL A 66 -13.88 0.91 12.88
CA VAL A 66 -13.25 1.82 13.85
C VAL A 66 -12.65 3.08 13.21
N ASN A 67 -12.45 3.17 11.89
CA ASN A 67 -11.71 4.30 11.31
C ASN A 67 -12.22 4.83 9.95
N SER A 68 -12.36 6.14 9.86
CA SER A 68 -12.72 6.92 8.66
C SER A 68 -11.51 7.19 7.75
N ARG A 69 -10.73 6.15 7.40
CA ARG A 69 -9.61 6.30 6.44
C ARG A 69 -10.13 6.31 4.99
N MET A 70 -10.94 7.31 4.68
CA MET A 70 -11.41 7.61 3.32
C MET A 70 -10.26 7.72 2.31
N LYS A 71 -9.05 8.06 2.79
CA LYS A 71 -7.83 8.08 1.99
C LYS A 71 -7.51 6.73 1.34
N ASP A 72 -7.61 5.61 2.06
CA ASP A 72 -7.26 4.30 1.49
C ASP A 72 -8.24 3.89 0.38
N PHE A 73 -9.53 4.22 0.53
CA PHE A 73 -10.53 4.06 -0.54
C PHE A 73 -10.18 4.89 -1.77
N TYR A 74 -9.80 6.16 -1.57
CA TYR A 74 -9.41 7.05 -2.66
C TYR A 74 -8.13 6.58 -3.37
N ASP A 75 -7.12 6.14 -2.60
CA ASP A 75 -5.87 5.62 -3.15
C ASP A 75 -6.13 4.36 -4.00
N VAL A 76 -6.92 3.41 -3.50
CA VAL A 76 -7.28 2.19 -4.26
C VAL A 76 -8.08 2.54 -5.51
N PHE A 77 -9.09 3.40 -5.40
CA PHE A 77 -9.88 3.85 -6.54
C PHE A 77 -9.00 4.52 -7.60
N THR A 78 -8.10 5.42 -7.18
CA THR A 78 -7.22 6.14 -8.09
C THR A 78 -6.30 5.18 -8.81
N LEU A 79 -5.61 4.28 -8.08
CA LEU A 79 -4.72 3.29 -8.67
C LEU A 79 -5.43 2.41 -9.70
N LEU A 80 -6.60 1.87 -9.35
CA LEU A 80 -7.42 1.04 -10.24
C LEU A 80 -7.96 1.81 -11.46
N SER A 81 -8.06 3.14 -11.38
CA SER A 81 -8.55 3.98 -12.48
C SER A 81 -7.43 4.49 -13.40
N THR A 82 -6.19 4.56 -12.91
CA THR A 82 -5.05 5.10 -13.66
C THR A 82 -4.22 4.05 -14.37
N GLU A 83 -4.31 2.78 -13.95
CA GLU A 83 -3.50 1.68 -14.48
C GLU A 83 -4.38 0.51 -14.93
N ASN A 84 -3.87 -0.29 -15.88
CA ASN A 84 -4.52 -1.52 -16.30
C ASN A 84 -3.95 -2.70 -15.50
N PHE A 85 -4.83 -3.44 -14.82
CA PHE A 85 -4.46 -4.60 -14.03
C PHE A 85 -4.97 -5.90 -14.66
N ASP A 86 -4.16 -6.95 -14.60
CA ASP A 86 -4.64 -8.30 -14.79
C ASP A 86 -5.41 -8.73 -13.54
N GLY A 87 -6.72 -8.96 -13.69
CA GLY A 87 -7.59 -9.34 -12.59
C GLY A 87 -7.16 -10.63 -11.87
N ARG A 88 -6.45 -11.54 -12.53
CA ARG A 88 -5.93 -12.77 -11.91
C ARG A 88 -4.77 -12.48 -10.97
N VAL A 89 -3.82 -11.66 -11.42
CA VAL A 89 -2.66 -11.26 -10.60
C VAL A 89 -3.11 -10.39 -9.43
N LEU A 90 -4.11 -9.52 -9.65
CA LEU A 90 -4.70 -8.74 -8.57
C LEU A 90 -5.43 -9.60 -7.55
N TRP A 91 -6.19 -10.59 -8.01
CA TRP A 91 -6.84 -11.54 -7.11
C TRP A 91 -5.81 -12.34 -6.29
N GLU A 92 -4.73 -12.81 -6.91
CA GLU A 92 -3.64 -13.51 -6.22
C GLU A 92 -3.00 -12.62 -5.15
N ALA A 93 -2.67 -11.37 -5.49
CA ALA A 93 -2.10 -10.42 -4.53
C ALA A 93 -3.03 -10.22 -3.32
N ILE A 94 -4.33 -9.99 -3.56
CA ILE A 94 -5.33 -9.82 -2.49
C ILE A 94 -5.42 -11.09 -1.65
N PHE A 95 -5.54 -12.26 -2.27
CA PHE A 95 -5.67 -13.53 -1.57
C PHE A 95 -4.48 -13.80 -0.66
N GLU A 96 -3.26 -13.70 -1.19
CA GLU A 96 -2.03 -13.94 -0.43
C GLU A 96 -1.86 -12.95 0.71
N THR A 97 -2.15 -11.66 0.50
CA THR A 97 -2.11 -10.64 1.57
C THR A 97 -3.10 -10.96 2.69
N PHE A 98 -4.33 -11.33 2.37
CA PHE A 98 -5.35 -11.67 3.37
C PHE A 98 -4.98 -12.94 4.14
N GLN A 99 -4.49 -13.98 3.45
CA GLN A 99 -4.00 -15.20 4.11
C GLN A 99 -2.84 -14.89 5.06
N ARG A 100 -1.89 -14.08 4.60
CA ARG A 100 -0.72 -13.69 5.41
C ARG A 100 -1.11 -12.92 6.66
N ARG A 101 -2.08 -12.01 6.56
CA ARG A 101 -2.57 -11.19 7.67
C ARG A 101 -3.67 -11.86 8.50
N ARG A 102 -4.12 -13.06 8.09
CA ARG A 102 -5.21 -13.82 8.70
C ARG A 102 -6.53 -13.02 8.75
N THR A 103 -6.76 -12.23 7.72
CA THR A 103 -7.96 -11.41 7.58
C THR A 103 -9.04 -12.25 6.92
N ASN A 104 -10.18 -12.42 7.61
CA ASN A 104 -11.30 -13.19 7.10
C ASN A 104 -12.07 -12.37 6.05
N LEU A 105 -12.29 -12.96 4.88
CA LEU A 105 -13.19 -12.42 3.87
C LEU A 105 -14.62 -12.85 4.20
N GLU A 106 -15.44 -11.90 4.63
CA GLU A 106 -16.87 -12.11 4.81
C GLU A 106 -17.62 -11.73 3.51
N LYS A 107 -18.52 -12.62 3.06
CA LYS A 107 -19.33 -12.38 1.84
C LYS A 107 -20.18 -11.11 1.92
N GLU A 108 -20.63 -10.74 3.13
CA GLU A 108 -21.49 -9.58 3.38
C GLU A 108 -20.81 -8.59 4.33
N HIS A 109 -19.61 -8.17 3.97
CA HIS A 109 -18.86 -7.23 4.80
C HIS A 109 -19.61 -5.89 4.92
N ARG A 110 -19.80 -5.40 6.15
CA ARG A 110 -20.63 -4.22 6.49
C ARG A 110 -20.29 -2.94 5.73
N LEU A 111 -19.05 -2.82 5.22
CA LEU A 111 -18.62 -1.69 4.37
C LEU A 111 -19.34 -1.63 3.02
N PHE A 112 -19.79 -2.76 2.49
CA PHE A 112 -20.41 -2.84 1.16
C PHE A 112 -21.91 -3.10 1.24
N THR A 113 -22.45 -3.36 2.44
CA THR A 113 -23.89 -3.45 2.68
C THR A 113 -24.46 -2.05 2.89
N LYS A 114 -25.59 -1.74 2.23
CA LYS A 114 -26.34 -0.50 2.48
C LYS A 114 -26.90 -0.51 3.90
N SER A 115 -26.13 -0.02 4.86
CA SER A 115 -26.59 0.26 6.22
C SER A 115 -26.61 1.78 6.41
N CYS A 116 -27.49 2.46 5.68
CA CYS A 116 -27.93 3.80 6.03
C CYS A 116 -29.36 3.69 6.57
N THR A 117 -29.46 3.54 7.89
CA THR A 117 -30.60 4.00 8.68
C THR A 117 -30.07 4.70 9.90
#